data_AF-A0AAN8IDI9-F1
#
_entry.id   AF-A0AAN8IDI9-F1
#
_cell.length_a   1.000
_cell.length_b   1.000
_cell.length_c   1.000
_cell.angle_alpha   90.00
_cell.angle_beta   90.00
_cell.angle_gamma   90.00
#
_symmetry.space_group_name_H-M   'P 1'
#
loop_
_entity.id
_entity.type
_entity.pdbx_description
1 polymer ?
#
loop_
_entity_poly.entity_id
_entity_poly.type
_entity_poly.pdbx_seq_one_letter_code
_entity_poly.pdbx_strand_id
1 'polypeptide(L)'
;MVSCEPVKEVGTSSAARLDQIQVIEVCRTNLDAIWPYLLVSLKQADFIAVDLELSGLGSRQASCAKNVGDRYAALCEAAKTRGILSFGLAFFKKTGQSESKRRLKFSSQVGCRGKLTVFG
;
A
#
# COMPACT_ATOMS: atom_id res chain seq x y z
N MET A 1 27.91 8.06 16.63
CA MET A 1 28.60 7.08 15.77
C MET A 1 27.91 5.74 15.99
N VAL A 2 26.85 5.45 15.23
CA VAL A 2 26.11 4.18 15.37
C VAL A 2 26.68 3.25 14.32
N SER A 3 27.44 2.26 14.78
CA SER A 3 27.99 1.20 13.94
C SER A 3 26.91 0.15 13.72
N CYS A 4 26.54 -0.11 12.47
CA CYS A 4 25.70 -1.25 12.10
C CYS A 4 26.57 -2.29 11.39
N GLU A 5 26.75 -3.45 12.02
CA GLU A 5 27.43 -4.59 11.42
C GLU A 5 26.57 -5.25 10.32
N PRO A 6 27.20 -5.90 9.32
CA PRO A 6 26.49 -6.49 8.19
C PRO A 6 25.80 -7.81 8.58
N VAL A 7 24.48 -7.89 8.33
CA VAL A 7 23.68 -9.11 8.53
C VAL A 7 23.96 -10.10 7.40
N LYS A 8 24.49 -11.28 7.77
CA LYS A 8 24.77 -12.41 6.87
C LYS A 8 23.49 -12.93 6.21
N GLU A 9 23.55 -13.14 4.89
CA GLU A 9 22.49 -13.82 4.14
C GLU A 9 22.42 -15.31 4.50
N VAL A 10 21.29 -15.74 5.05
CA VAL A 10 20.97 -17.17 5.18
C VAL A 10 19.79 -17.49 4.26
N GLY A 11 20.10 -18.30 3.25
CA GLY A 11 19.13 -18.87 2.35
C GLY A 11 18.21 -19.85 3.08
N THR A 12 16.95 -19.50 3.22
CA THR A 12 15.86 -20.44 3.49
C THR A 12 14.60 -19.84 2.89
N SER A 13 13.76 -20.69 2.27
CA SER A 13 12.51 -20.30 1.60
C SER A 13 11.64 -19.43 2.51
N SER A 14 11.78 -18.10 2.41
CA SER A 14 11.10 -17.17 3.30
C SER A 14 9.67 -16.99 2.81
N ALA A 15 8.74 -17.63 3.52
CA ALA A 15 7.45 -16.97 3.77
C ALA A 15 7.79 -15.53 4.18
N ALA A 16 7.17 -14.55 3.53
CA ALA A 16 7.40 -13.14 3.87
C ALA A 16 7.19 -13.01 5.39
N ARG A 17 8.25 -12.69 6.13
CA ARG A 17 8.17 -12.55 7.58
C ARG A 17 7.37 -11.27 7.84
N LEU A 18 6.06 -11.42 8.02
CA LEU A 18 5.15 -10.31 8.32
C LEU A 18 5.58 -9.60 9.61
N ASP A 19 6.26 -10.31 10.51
CA ASP A 19 6.84 -9.82 11.75
C ASP A 19 7.88 -8.69 11.55
N GLN A 20 8.43 -8.53 10.35
CA GLN A 20 9.39 -7.47 10.01
C GLN A 20 8.77 -6.28 9.27
N ILE A 21 7.49 -6.32 8.94
CA ILE A 21 6.84 -5.24 8.20
C ILE A 21 6.32 -4.21 9.19
N GLN A 22 6.95 -3.04 9.22
CA GLN A 22 6.44 -1.91 9.99
C GLN A 22 5.20 -1.33 9.31
N VAL A 23 4.11 -1.28 10.07
CA VAL A 23 2.87 -0.60 9.70
C VAL A 23 2.74 0.67 10.54
N ILE A 24 2.73 1.83 9.88
CA ILE A 24 2.59 3.13 10.53
C ILE A 24 1.17 3.64 10.34
N GLU A 25 0.46 3.88 11.43
CA GLU A 25 -0.85 4.53 11.39
C GLU A 25 -0.68 6.05 11.21
N VAL A 26 -1.26 6.58 10.13
CA VAL A 26 -1.20 8.02 9.83
C VAL A 26 -2.56 8.66 10.08
N CYS A 27 -2.55 9.71 10.90
CA CYS A 27 -3.69 10.53 11.30
C CYS A 27 -3.37 12.01 11.05
N ARG A 28 -4.37 12.87 11.13
CA ARG A 28 -4.19 14.33 10.91
C ARG A 28 -3.11 14.96 11.80
N THR A 29 -2.90 14.43 12.99
CA THR A 29 -1.94 14.96 13.98
C THR A 29 -0.49 14.57 13.72
N ASN A 30 -0.24 13.51 12.94
CA ASN A 30 1.12 13.00 12.68
C ASN A 30 1.52 13.08 11.19
N LEU A 31 0.60 13.49 10.32
CA LEU A 31 0.84 13.57 8.87
C LEU A 31 2.02 14.47 8.55
N ASP A 32 2.12 15.65 9.16
CA ASP A 32 3.21 16.60 8.90
C ASP A 32 4.59 16.03 9.23
N ALA A 33 4.67 15.23 10.31
CA ALA A 33 5.91 14.57 10.72
C ALA A 33 6.26 13.40 9.79
N ILE A 34 5.26 12.67 9.27
CA ILE A 34 5.45 11.48 8.42
C ILE A 34 5.65 11.85 6.94
N TRP A 35 5.11 12.98 6.51
CA TRP A 35 5.17 13.47 5.12
C TRP A 35 6.56 13.41 4.47
N PRO A 36 7.65 13.92 5.10
CA PRO A 36 8.97 13.83 4.50
C PRO A 36 9.44 12.37 4.30
N TYR A 37 9.15 11.48 5.25
CA TYR A 37 9.48 10.05 5.10
C TYR A 37 8.71 9.41 3.95
N LEU A 38 7.41 9.75 3.83
CA LEU A 38 6.57 9.25 2.73
C LEU A 38 7.10 9.70 1.36
N LEU A 39 7.56 10.95 1.23
CA LEU A 39 8.18 11.46 0.00
C LEU A 39 9.49 10.73 -0.34
N VAL A 40 10.32 10.42 0.65
CA VAL A 40 11.56 9.65 0.42
C VAL A 40 11.23 8.22 0.01
N SER A 41 10.31 7.55 0.71
CA SER A 41 9.87 6.20 0.36
C SER A 41 9.28 6.14 -1.05
N LEU A 42 8.49 7.13 -1.44
CA LEU A 42 7.90 7.23 -2.77
C LEU A 42 8.96 7.40 -3.87
N LYS A 43 10.03 8.17 -3.61
CA LYS A 43 11.15 8.32 -4.56
C LYS A 43 12.02 7.07 -4.69
N GLN A 44 12.11 6.26 -3.64
CA GLN A 44 12.97 5.08 -3.59
C GLN A 44 12.26 3.77 -3.96
N ALA A 45 10.92 3.79 -4.01
CA ALA A 45 10.12 2.63 -4.34
C ALA A 45 10.17 2.32 -5.84
N ASP A 46 10.35 1.05 -6.17
CA ASP A 46 10.20 0.54 -7.54
C ASP A 46 8.75 0.12 -7.80
N PHE A 47 8.02 -0.23 -6.74
CA PHE A 47 6.63 -0.65 -6.80
C PHE A 47 5.86 -0.09 -5.60
N ILE A 48 4.65 0.40 -5.86
CA ILE A 48 3.77 0.99 -4.84
C ILE A 48 2.44 0.26 -4.92
N ALA A 49 2.01 -0.35 -3.82
CA ALA A 49 0.66 -0.86 -3.68
C ALA A 49 -0.21 0.18 -3.00
N VAL A 50 -1.44 0.31 -3.50
CA VAL A 50 -2.42 1.29 -3.07
C VAL A 50 -3.73 0.57 -2.79
N ASP A 51 -4.32 0.84 -1.62
CA ASP A 51 -5.62 0.30 -1.22
C ASP A 51 -6.47 1.41 -0.60
N LEU A 52 -7.78 1.36 -0.85
CA LEU A 52 -8.74 2.36 -0.38
C LEU A 52 -9.93 1.64 0.25
N GLU A 53 -10.25 2.01 1.48
CA GLU A 53 -11.50 1.62 2.11
C GLU A 53 -12.50 2.77 1.99
N LEU A 54 -13.62 2.52 1.32
CA LEU A 54 -14.70 3.49 1.12
C LEU A 54 -15.84 3.23 2.10
N SER A 55 -16.66 4.26 2.36
CA SER A 55 -17.86 4.13 3.19
C SER A 55 -18.93 3.19 2.60
N GLY A 56 -18.80 2.81 1.33
CA GLY A 56 -19.61 1.80 0.67
C GLY A 56 -19.33 1.71 -0.83
N LEU A 57 -19.69 0.59 -1.46
CA LEU A 57 -19.47 0.34 -2.89
C LEU A 57 -20.71 0.61 -3.77
N GLY A 58 -21.74 1.25 -3.21
CA GLY A 58 -23.01 1.48 -3.91
C GLY A 58 -23.96 0.28 -3.84
N SER A 59 -24.91 0.19 -4.79
CA SER A 59 -25.91 -0.88 -4.77
C SER A 59 -25.32 -2.21 -5.26
N ARG A 60 -25.64 -3.30 -4.55
CA ARG A 60 -25.16 -4.66 -4.87
C ARG A 60 -25.53 -5.10 -6.30
N GLN A 61 -26.68 -4.64 -6.79
CA GLN A 61 -27.16 -4.93 -8.14
C GLN A 61 -26.28 -4.28 -9.21
N ALA A 62 -25.79 -3.07 -8.97
CA ALA A 62 -24.95 -2.35 -9.92
C ALA A 62 -23.51 -2.92 -9.97
N SER A 63 -22.97 -3.38 -8.82
CA SER A 63 -21.67 -4.07 -8.79
C SER A 63 -21.70 -5.47 -9.43
N CYS A 64 -22.87 -6.11 -9.50
CA CYS A 64 -23.06 -7.45 -10.08
C CYS A 64 -23.59 -7.41 -11.53
N ALA A 65 -23.68 -6.23 -12.15
CA ALA A 65 -24.11 -6.11 -13.54
C ALA A 65 -23.22 -6.95 -14.46
N LYS A 66 -23.79 -7.67 -15.43
CA LYS A 66 -23.02 -8.54 -16.34
C LYS A 66 -22.11 -7.75 -17.28
N ASN A 67 -22.56 -6.57 -17.69
CA ASN A 67 -21.82 -5.64 -18.55
C ASN A 67 -20.75 -4.88 -17.75
N VAL A 68 -19.53 -4.80 -18.30
CA VAL A 68 -18.43 -4.05 -17.71
C VAL A 68 -18.72 -2.54 -17.69
N GLY A 69 -19.36 -2.01 -18.73
CA GLY A 69 -19.67 -0.58 -18.83
C GLY A 69 -20.58 -0.10 -17.70
N ASP A 70 -21.64 -0.87 -17.42
CA ASP A 70 -22.60 -0.56 -16.36
C ASP A 70 -21.94 -0.67 -14.98
N ARG A 71 -21.07 -1.67 -14.77
CA ARG A 71 -20.28 -1.79 -13.53
C ARG A 71 -19.33 -0.61 -13.35
N TYR A 72 -18.67 -0.17 -14.42
CA TYR A 72 -17.77 0.98 -14.39
C TYR A 72 -18.51 2.27 -14.05
N ALA A 73 -19.65 2.52 -14.71
CA ALA A 73 -20.48 3.70 -14.43
C ALA A 73 -20.96 3.71 -12.97
N ALA A 74 -21.42 2.57 -12.46
CA ALA A 74 -21.82 2.43 -11.06
C ALA A 74 -20.68 2.67 -10.08
N LEU A 75 -19.48 2.17 -10.39
CA LEU A 75 -18.29 2.37 -9.58
C LEU A 75 -17.85 3.85 -9.59
N CYS A 76 -17.94 4.54 -10.72
CA CYS A 76 -17.69 5.97 -10.81
C CYS A 76 -18.66 6.77 -9.94
N GLU A 77 -19.95 6.46 -9.98
CA GLU A 77 -20.94 7.13 -9.12
C GLU A 77 -20.72 6.82 -7.63
N ALA A 78 -20.33 5.59 -7.29
CA ALA A 78 -19.92 5.26 -5.93
C ALA A 78 -18.67 6.06 -5.51
N ALA A 79 -17.65 6.17 -6.36
CA ALA A 79 -16.43 6.91 -6.05
C ALA A 79 -16.66 8.42 -5.87
N LYS A 80 -17.64 9.01 -6.56
CA LYS A 80 -17.99 10.44 -6.40
C LYS A 80 -18.79 10.72 -5.13
N THR A 81 -19.65 9.78 -4.72
CA THR A 81 -20.64 10.00 -3.65
C THR A 81 -20.20 9.47 -2.29
N ARG A 82 -19.19 8.60 -2.25
CA ARG A 82 -18.76 7.90 -1.03
C ARG A 82 -17.45 8.49 -0.52
N GLY A 83 -17.36 8.67 0.80
CA GLY A 83 -16.15 9.14 1.46
C GLY A 83 -15.10 8.05 1.55
N ILE A 84 -13.83 8.44 1.44
CA ILE A 84 -12.68 7.58 1.74
C ILE A 84 -12.52 7.51 3.26
N LEU A 85 -12.58 6.30 3.82
CA LEU A 85 -12.41 6.05 5.26
C LEU A 85 -10.96 5.80 5.64
N SER A 86 -10.23 5.07 4.79
CA SER A 86 -8.81 4.81 4.99
C SER A 86 -8.09 4.65 3.65
N PHE A 87 -6.79 4.94 3.69
CA PHE A 87 -5.89 4.87 2.54
C PHE A 87 -4.62 4.11 2.93
N GLY A 88 -4.43 2.94 2.33
CA GLY A 88 -3.26 2.09 2.51
C GLY A 88 -2.22 2.33 1.42
N LEU A 89 -0.99 2.60 1.83
CA LEU A 89 0.18 2.68 0.94
C LEU A 89 1.24 1.68 1.40
N ALA A 90 1.80 0.93 0.46
CA ALA A 90 2.96 0.10 0.72
C ALA A 90 4.03 0.30 -0.35
N PHE A 91 5.25 0.58 0.10
CA PHE A 91 6.38 0.89 -0.75
C PHE A 91 7.33 -0.31 -0.82
N PHE A 92 7.61 -0.78 -2.03
CA PHE A 92 8.44 -1.94 -2.28
C PHE A 92 9.63 -1.55 -3.13
N LYS A 93 10.81 -2.03 -2.71
CA LYS A 93 12.04 -1.92 -3.46
C LYS A 93 12.45 -3.30 -3.96
N LYS A 94 12.83 -3.40 -5.23
CA LYS A 94 13.29 -4.65 -5.83
C LYS A 94 14.68 -4.98 -5.31
N THR A 95 14.85 -6.19 -4.77
CA THR A 95 16.13 -6.68 -4.26
C THR A 95 16.56 -7.90 -5.08
N GLY A 96 17.61 -7.73 -5.91
CA GLY A 96 18.24 -8.79 -6.70
C GLY A 96 17.80 -8.86 -8.16
N GLN A 97 18.76 -8.71 -9.08
CA GLN A 97 18.66 -9.12 -10.47
C GLN A 97 19.28 -10.52 -10.60
N SER A 98 18.46 -11.57 -10.62
CA SER A 98 18.91 -12.88 -11.07
C SER A 98 17.94 -13.31 -12.16
N GLU A 99 18.39 -13.21 -13.41
CA GLU A 99 17.61 -13.45 -14.62
C GLU A 99 17.10 -14.89 -14.76
N SER A 100 17.50 -15.80 -13.88
CA SER A 100 17.19 -17.23 -14.00
C SER A 100 15.94 -17.70 -13.22
N LYS A 101 15.22 -16.83 -12.51
CA LYS A 101 14.00 -17.21 -11.76
C LYS A 101 12.85 -16.24 -12.03
N ARG A 102 11.68 -16.75 -12.45
CA ARG A 102 10.39 -16.00 -12.62
C ARG A 102 9.82 -15.38 -11.33
N ARG A 103 10.61 -15.24 -10.26
CA ARG A 103 10.21 -14.68 -8.96
C ARG A 103 11.07 -13.46 -8.66
N LEU A 104 10.54 -12.29 -8.97
CA LEU A 104 11.08 -11.01 -8.52
C LEU A 104 10.95 -10.96 -6.99
N LYS A 105 12.08 -10.77 -6.29
CA LYS A 105 12.08 -10.53 -4.85
C LYS A 105 11.91 -9.04 -4.61
N PHE A 106 10.92 -8.69 -3.80
CA PHE A 106 10.69 -7.33 -3.33
C PHE A 106 10.89 -7.30 -1.82
N SER A 107 11.63 -6.31 -1.35
CA SER A 107 11.68 -5.94 0.06
C SER A 107 10.66 -4.82 0.29
N SER A 108 9.71 -5.04 1.20
CA SER A 108 8.84 -3.99 1.69
C SER A 108 9.66 -3.07 2.59
N GLN A 109 9.70 -1.78 2.30
CA GLN A 109 10.48 -0.83 3.10
C GLN A 109 9.65 -0.23 4.23
N VAL A 110 8.41 0.17 3.94
CA VAL A 110 7.47 0.76 4.91
C VAL A 110 6.04 0.57 4.39
N GLY A 111 5.13 0.10 5.26
CA GLY A 111 3.69 0.15 5.02
C GLY A 111 3.08 1.29 5.83
N CYS A 112 2.43 2.26 5.19
CA CYS A 112 1.67 3.29 5.87
C CYS A 112 0.18 2.97 5.73
N ARG A 113 -0.50 2.72 6.85
CA ARG A 113 -1.97 2.64 6.87
C ARG A 113 -2.48 3.99 7.34
N GLY A 114 -2.85 4.85 6.40
CA GLY A 114 -3.46 6.12 6.73
C GLY A 114 -4.92 5.93 7.08
N LYS A 115 -5.31 6.28 8.31
CA LYS A 115 -6.71 6.43 8.68
C LYS A 115 -7.06 7.90 8.52
N LEU A 116 -7.21 8.33 7.26
CA LEU A 116 -7.64 9.68 6.97
C LEU A 116 -9.16 9.75 7.15
N THR A 117 -9.61 9.98 8.39
CA THR A 117 -11.02 10.26 8.67
C THR A 117 -11.34 11.66 8.15
N VAL A 118 -11.77 11.73 6.88
CA VAL A 118 -12.35 12.95 6.31
C VAL A 118 -13.77 13.06 6.84
N PHE A 119 -13.95 13.84 7.91
CA PHE A 119 -15.27 14.40 8.21
C PHE A 119 -15.50 15.54 7.21
N GLY A 120 -16.33 15.26 6.21
CA GLY A 120 -17.00 16.28 5.40
C GLY A 120 -18.38 16.55 5.96
#